data_AF-A0A9E5LB76-F1
#
_entry.id   AF-A0A9E5LB76-F1
#
_cell.length_a   1.000
_cell.length_b   1.000
_cell.length_c   1.000
_cell.angle_alpha   90.00
_cell.angle_beta   90.00
_cell.angle_gamma   90.00
#
_symmetry.space_group_name_H-M   'P 1'
#
loop_
_entity.id
_entity.type
_entity.pdbx_description
1 polymer ?
#
loop_
_entity_poly.entity_id
_entity_poly.type
_entity_poly.pdbx_seq_one_letter_code
_entity_poly.pdbx_strand_id
1 'polypeptide(L)' 'MTSMKEFWAREWLLNHISEQHKTQRILTALEIAQDQGFICEDGYLTKAGVRYIEQKKEVFTMME' A
#
# COMPACT_ATOMS: atom_id res chain seq x y z
N MET A 1 -1.41 18.12 -8.94
CA MET A 1 -2.37 17.06 -9.34
C MET A 1 -1.88 15.63 -9.01
N THR A 2 -0.68 15.45 -8.47
CA THR A 2 -0.09 14.14 -8.09
C THR A 2 -0.50 13.67 -6.68
N SER A 3 -0.71 14.60 -5.74
CA SER A 3 -0.95 14.27 -4.32
C SER A 3 -2.21 13.43 -4.05
N MET A 4 -3.28 13.60 -4.83
CA MET A 4 -4.52 12.84 -4.59
C MET A 4 -4.38 11.38 -5.03
N LYS A 5 -3.71 11.12 -6.16
CA LYS A 5 -3.45 9.75 -6.64
C LYS A 5 -2.50 9.01 -5.69
N GLU A 6 -1.46 9.68 -5.22
CA GLU A 6 -0.52 9.11 -4.25
C GLU A 6 -1.18 8.82 -2.90
N PHE A 7 -2.06 9.73 -2.43
CA PHE A 7 -2.84 9.52 -1.22
C PHE A 7 -3.72 8.26 -1.32
N TRP A 8 -4.51 8.13 -2.39
CA TRP A 8 -5.36 6.95 -2.59
C TRP A 8 -4.56 5.66 -2.79
N ALA A 9 -3.39 5.73 -3.43
CA ALA A 9 -2.50 4.58 -3.57
C ALA A 9 -1.96 4.11 -2.20
N ARG A 10 -1.58 5.05 -1.33
CA ARG A 10 -1.15 4.77 0.04
C ARG A 10 -2.27 4.16 0.87
N GLU A 11 -3.45 4.76 0.85
CA GLU A 11 -4.61 4.26 1.60
C GLU A 11 -5.00 2.84 1.15
N TRP A 12 -5.02 2.59 -0.15
CA TRP A 12 -5.28 1.25 -0.69
C TRP A 12 -4.23 0.24 -0.21
N LEU A 13 -2.94 0.60 -0.23
CA LEU A 13 -1.87 -0.28 0.24
C LEU A 13 -2.02 -0.60 1.72
N LEU A 14 -2.29 0.40 2.56
CA LEU A 14 -2.48 0.22 4.00
C LEU A 14 -3.71 -0.64 4.30
N ASN A 15 -4.81 -0.47 3.56
CA ASN A 15 -5.99 -1.31 3.69
C ASN A 15 -5.68 -2.75 3.29
N HIS A 16 -5.02 -2.95 2.15
CA HIS A 16 -4.63 -4.28 1.68
C HIS A 16 -3.75 -5.01 2.69
N ILE A 17 -2.74 -4.34 3.26
CA ILE A 17 -1.88 -4.91 4.30
C ILE A 17 -2.69 -5.21 5.56
N SER A 18 -3.60 -4.31 5.96
CA SER A 18 -4.50 -4.53 7.09
C SER A 18 -5.33 -5.81 6.92
N GLU A 19 -5.88 -6.02 5.72
CA GLU A 19 -6.66 -7.21 5.37
C GLU A 19 -5.80 -8.48 5.34
N GLN A 20 -4.62 -8.44 4.71
CA GLN A 20 -3.69 -9.57 4.64
C GLN A 20 -3.25 -10.04 6.03
N HIS A 21 -3.00 -9.10 6.94
CA HIS A 21 -2.53 -9.37 8.31
C HIS A 21 -3.66 -9.46 9.34
N LYS A 22 -4.93 -9.34 8.92
CA LYS A 22 -6.12 -9.32 9.80
C LYS A 22 -5.99 -8.34 10.97
N THR A 23 -5.35 -7.20 10.73
CA THR A 23 -5.21 -6.13 11.71
C THR A 23 -6.22 -5.03 11.43
N GLN A 24 -6.88 -4.53 12.47
CA GLN A 24 -7.79 -3.38 12.38
C GLN A 24 -7.08 -2.06 12.72
N ARG A 25 -5.78 -2.11 13.04
CA ARG A 25 -5.00 -0.94 13.45
C ARG A 25 -4.17 -0.43 12.27
N ILE A 26 -4.53 0.76 11.77
CA ILE A 26 -3.81 1.43 10.68
C ILE A 26 -2.33 1.61 11.01
N LEU A 27 -1.99 1.93 12.26
CA LEU A 27 -0.59 2.06 12.69
C LEU A 27 0.20 0.76 12.49
N THR A 28 -0.39 -0.38 12.84
CA THR A 28 0.26 -1.69 12.63
C THR A 28 0.44 -2.00 11.16
N ALA A 29 -0.53 -1.67 10.31
CA ALA A 29 -0.38 -1.83 8.86
C ALA A 29 0.68 -0.89 8.27
N LEU A 30 0.82 0.33 8.81
CA LEU A 30 1.87 1.28 8.44
C LEU A 30 3.25 0.75 8.83
N GLU A 31 3.42 0.25 10.06
CA GLU A 31 4.66 -0.37 10.53
C GLU A 31 5.07 -1.55 9.64
N ILE A 32 4.10 -2.43 9.29
CA ILE A 32 4.33 -3.55 8.38
C ILE A 32 4.71 -3.06 6.97
N ALA A 33 4.05 -2.02 6.46
CA ALA A 33 4.36 -1.44 5.15
C ALA A 33 5.76 -0.80 5.12
N GLN A 34 6.21 -0.23 6.24
CA GLN A 34 7.56 0.32 6.40
C GLN A 34 8.61 -0.78 6.50
N ASP A 35 8.35 -1.82 7.30
CA ASP A 35 9.22 -3.00 7.42
C ASP A 35 9.42 -3.70 6.06
N GLN A 36 8.36 -3.81 5.26
CA GLN A 36 8.42 -4.35 3.89
C GLN A 36 9.03 -3.37 2.86
N GLY A 37 9.37 -2.14 3.27
CA GLY A 37 9.98 -1.13 2.41
C GLY A 37 9.03 -0.53 1.36
N PHE A 38 7.71 -0.67 1.52
CA PHE A 38 6.71 -0.07 0.64
C PHE A 38 6.43 1.39 0.97
N ILE A 39 6.61 1.75 2.24
CA ILE A 39 6.43 3.11 2.76
C ILE A 39 7.73 3.55 3.45
N CYS A 40 8.13 4.81 3.24
CA CYS A 40 9.27 5.43 3.91
C CYS A 40 8.96 5.76 5.37
N GLU A 41 9.97 6.10 6.16
CA GLU A 41 9.79 6.56 7.55
C GLU A 41 8.84 7.79 7.64
N ASP A 42 8.94 8.72 6.70
CA ASP A 42 8.02 9.88 6.55
C ASP A 42 6.57 9.52 6.12
N GLY A 43 6.27 8.25 5.85
CA GLY A 43 4.92 7.80 5.49
C GLY A 43 4.55 7.93 4.01
N TYR A 44 5.50 8.28 3.15
CA TYR A 44 5.34 8.32 1.69
C TYR A 44 5.57 6.96 1.01
N LEU A 45 4.92 6.73 -0.14
CA LEU A 45 5.15 5.52 -0.93
C LEU A 45 6.57 5.49 -1.51
N THR A 46 7.24 4.36 -1.37
CA THR A 46 8.50 4.09 -2.08
C THR A 46 8.21 3.61 -3.50
N LYS A 47 9.27 3.58 -4.33
CA LYS A 47 9.19 2.94 -5.66
C LYS A 47 8.76 1.46 -5.57
N ALA A 48 9.17 0.76 -4.50
CA ALA A 48 8.77 -0.62 -4.28
C ALA A 48 7.28 -0.73 -3.95
N GLY A 49 6.75 0.17 -3.10
CA GLY A 49 5.32 0.23 -2.79
C GLY A 49 4.46 0.52 -4.02
N VAL A 50 4.87 1.46 -4.87
CA VAL A 50 4.17 1.74 -6.14
C VAL A 50 4.14 0.51 -7.03
N ARG A 51 5.29 -0.14 -7.25
CA ARG A 51 5.39 -1.35 -8.08
C ARG A 51 4.58 -2.52 -7.51
N TYR A 52 4.49 -2.65 -6.18
CA TYR A 52 3.66 -3.65 -5.53
C TYR A 52 2.17 -3.41 -5.81
N ILE A 53 1.71 -2.17 -5.68
CA ILE A 53 0.32 -1.78 -5.98
C ILE A 53 -0.01 -2.07 -7.45
N GLU A 54 0.88 -1.73 -8.39
CA GLU A 54 0.68 -1.99 -9.82
C GLU A 54 0.52 -3.48 -10.10
N GLN A 55 1.44 -4.32 -9.59
CA GLN A 55 1.36 -5.78 -9.74
C GLN A 55 0.07 -6.36 -9.17
N LYS A 56 -0.39 -5.86 -8.02
CA LYS A 56 -1.65 -6.34 -7.41
C LYS A 56 -2.88 -5.85 -8.15
N LYS A 57 -2.85 -4.67 -8.77
CA LYS A 57 -3.95 -4.18 -9.61
C LYS A 57 -4.09 -4.98 -10.90
N GLU A 58 -2.98 -5.36 -11.54
CA GLU A 58 -3.01 -6.23 -12.72
C GLU A 58 -3.61 -7.62 -12.43
N VAL A 59 -3.36 -8.15 -11.23
CA VAL A 59 -3.96 -9.42 -10.78
C VAL A 59 -5.49 -9.33 -10.64
N PHE A 60 -6.04 -8.15 -10.33
CA PHE A 60 -7.50 -7.95 -10.31
C PHE A 60 -8.11 -7.92 -11.72
N THR A 61 -7.39 -7.38 -12.72
CA THR A 61 -7.88 -7.28 -14.10
C THR A 61 -7.80 -8.61 -14.87
N MET A 62 -6.92 -9.53 -14.45
CA MET A 62 -6.81 -10.88 -15.06
C MET A 62 -7.79 -11.92 -14.49
N MET A 63 -8.62 -11.55 -13.51
CA MET A 63 -9.66 -12.42 -12.93
C MET A 63 -11.09 -12.05 -13.37
N GLU A 64 -11.23 -11.18 -14.37
CA GLU A 64 -12.47 -10.90 -15.12
C GLU A 64 -12.47 -11.63 -16.47
#